data_AF-A0A0F0C3K2-F1
#
_entry.id   AF-A0A0F0C3K2-F1
#
_cell.length_a   1.000
_cell.length_b   1.000
_cell.length_c   1.000
_cell.angle_alpha   90.00
_cell.angle_beta   90.00
_cell.angle_gamma   90.00
#
_symmetry.space_group_name_H-M   'P 1'
#
loop_
_entity.id
_entity.type
_entity.pdbx_description
1 polymer ?
#
loop_
_entity_poly.entity_id
_entity_poly.type
_entity_poly.pdbx_seq_one_letter_code
_entity_poly.pdbx_strand_id
1 'polypeptide(L)'
;MGGATASCVAGATVASQVFGPTILSFGVTAVQAAVMIHAGCCVFDCLPHGSFFHISAGTLQMSIKERLKIIPYESLIGFSMTAVATIVYGVLGFTF
;
A
#
# COMPACT_ATOMS: atom_id res chain seq x y z
N MET A 1 6.00 5.86 0.26
CA MET A 1 5.86 6.46 -1.10
C MET A 1 4.45 6.43 -1.67
N GLY A 2 3.59 5.47 -1.30
CA GLY A 2 2.17 5.47 -1.71
C GLY A 2 1.47 6.82 -1.46
N GLY A 3 1.68 7.45 -0.30
CA GLY A 3 1.02 8.73 0.00
C GLY A 3 1.50 9.95 -0.78
N ALA A 4 2.72 9.91 -1.35
CA ALA A 4 3.21 11.00 -2.20
C ALA A 4 2.76 10.87 -3.67
N THR A 5 2.39 9.65 -4.07
CA THR A 5 1.96 9.33 -5.43
C THR A 5 0.46 9.14 -5.56
N ALA A 6 -0.23 8.87 -4.43
CA ALA A 6 -1.60 8.35 -4.37
C ALA A 6 -1.85 7.25 -5.42
N SER A 7 -0.88 6.35 -5.55
CA SER A 7 -0.91 5.21 -6.46
C SER A 7 -0.07 4.08 -5.89
N CYS A 8 -0.71 2.95 -5.59
CA CYS A 8 -0.03 1.73 -5.15
C CYS A 8 1.04 1.30 -6.15
N VAL A 9 0.72 1.33 -7.44
CA VAL A 9 1.63 0.87 -8.50
C VAL A 9 2.85 1.78 -8.60
N ALA A 10 2.64 3.10 -8.68
CA ALA A 10 3.76 4.04 -8.74
C ALA A 10 4.59 4.00 -7.46
N GLY A 11 3.94 4.01 -6.29
CA GLY A 11 4.58 3.91 -4.99
C GLY A 11 5.41 2.63 -4.82
N ALA A 12 4.85 1.48 -5.18
CA ALA A 12 5.53 0.19 -5.09
C ALA A 12 6.67 0.07 -6.11
N THR A 13 6.51 0.63 -7.31
CA THR A 13 7.57 0.66 -8.32
C THR A 13 8.79 1.39 -7.79
N VAL A 14 8.62 2.64 -7.36
CA VAL A 14 9.75 3.43 -6.90
C VAL A 14 10.30 2.83 -5.59
N ALA A 15 9.45 2.32 -4.69
CA ALA A 15 9.90 1.72 -3.42
C ALA A 15 10.69 0.42 -3.64
N SER A 16 10.30 -0.39 -4.63
CA SER A 16 11.03 -1.60 -5.01
C SER A 16 12.41 -1.27 -5.59
N GLN A 17 12.52 -0.20 -6.38
CA GLN A 17 13.82 0.25 -6.91
C GLN A 17 14.76 0.76 -5.81
N VAL A 18 14.22 1.48 -4.82
CA VAL A 18 15.03 2.09 -3.76
C VAL A 18 15.37 1.10 -2.64
N PHE A 19 14.39 0.32 -2.19
CA PHE A 19 14.53 -0.52 -0.99
C PHE A 19 14.60 -2.02 -1.28
N GLY A 20 14.25 -2.46 -2.49
CA GLY A 20 14.28 -3.88 -2.87
C GLY A 20 15.63 -4.55 -2.60
N PRO A 21 16.76 -4.00 -3.07
CA PRO A 21 18.09 -4.59 -2.80
C PRO A 21 18.41 -4.70 -1.31
N THR A 22 18.04 -3.69 -0.52
CA THR A 22 18.24 -3.66 0.94
C THR A 22 17.36 -4.69 1.64
N ILE A 23 16.11 -4.88 1.21
CA ILE A 23 15.22 -5.87 1.81
C ILE A 23 15.73 -7.28 1.51
N LEU A 24 16.15 -7.54 0.27
CA LEU A 24 16.71 -8.83 -0.14
C LEU A 24 18.00 -9.19 0.61
N SER A 25 18.80 -8.22 1.03
CA SER A 25 20.03 -8.49 1.80
C SER A 25 19.76 -9.03 3.22
N PHE A 26 18.54 -8.87 3.74
CA PHE A 26 18.11 -9.49 5.00
C PHE A 26 17.70 -10.97 4.86
N GLY A 27 17.86 -11.56 3.67
CA GLY A 27 17.62 -12.99 3.45
C GLY A 27 16.16 -13.37 3.16
N VAL A 28 15.29 -12.38 2.94
CA VAL A 28 13.92 -12.61 2.44
C VAL A 28 13.92 -12.81 0.92
N THR A 29 13.00 -13.64 0.45
CA THR A 29 12.83 -13.90 -0.99
C THR A 29 12.26 -12.69 -1.72
N ALA A 30 12.45 -12.63 -3.05
CA ALA A 30 11.90 -11.57 -3.88
C ALA A 30 10.38 -11.46 -3.80
N VAL A 31 9.66 -12.58 -3.67
CA VAL A 31 8.20 -12.58 -3.53
C VAL A 31 7.78 -11.99 -2.19
N GLN A 32 8.45 -12.37 -1.09
CA GLN A 32 8.19 -11.82 0.24
C GLN A 32 8.44 -10.31 0.28
N ALA A 33 9.57 -9.86 -0.28
CA ALA A 33 9.90 -8.45 -0.40
C ALA A 33 8.84 -7.69 -1.20
N ALA A 34 8.42 -8.22 -2.35
CA ALA A 34 7.41 -7.61 -3.20
C ALA A 34 6.06 -7.44 -2.47
N VAL A 35 5.60 -8.47 -1.75
CA VAL A 35 4.34 -8.40 -0.99
C VAL A 35 4.41 -7.36 0.13
N MET A 36 5.51 -7.31 0.88
CA MET A 36 5.68 -6.32 1.95
C MET A 36 5.69 -4.88 1.41
N ILE A 37 6.42 -4.64 0.30
CA ILE A 37 6.49 -3.32 -0.34
C ILE A 37 5.12 -2.91 -0.90
N HIS A 38 4.44 -3.83 -1.58
CA HIS A 38 3.12 -3.59 -2.16
C HIS A 38 2.09 -3.25 -1.08
N ALA A 39 1.99 -4.09 -0.04
CA ALA A 39 1.07 -3.88 1.07
C ALA A 39 1.30 -2.52 1.76
N GLY A 40 2.57 -2.16 2.01
CA GLY A 40 2.94 -0.87 2.58
C GLY A 40 2.54 0.34 1.74
N CYS A 41 2.42 0.18 0.42
CA CYS A 41 1.96 1.26 -0.45
C CYS A 41 0.44 1.46 -0.40
N CYS A 42 -0.34 0.42 -0.07
CA CYS A 42 -1.80 0.48 0.01
C CYS A 42 -2.34 1.35 1.16
N VAL A 43 -1.51 1.66 2.17
CA VAL A 43 -1.91 2.50 3.32
C VAL A 43 -2.43 3.88 2.90
N PHE A 44 -1.91 4.44 1.81
CA PHE A 44 -2.20 5.80 1.39
C PHE A 44 -2.58 5.92 -0.10
N ASP A 45 -3.22 4.88 -0.66
CA ASP A 45 -3.60 4.85 -2.08
C ASP A 45 -4.82 5.73 -2.39
N CYS A 46 -5.70 5.93 -1.42
CA CYS A 46 -6.97 6.64 -1.59
C CYS A 46 -6.92 8.13 -1.22
N LEU A 47 -5.76 8.78 -1.35
CA LEU A 47 -5.64 10.20 -1.05
C LEU A 47 -6.28 11.09 -2.14
N PRO A 48 -6.66 12.35 -1.83
CA PRO A 48 -7.48 13.18 -2.72
C PRO A 48 -6.84 13.55 -4.06
N HIS A 49 -5.52 13.42 -4.20
CA HIS A 49 -4.80 13.68 -5.46
C HIS A 49 -4.67 12.44 -6.35
N GLY A 50 -5.12 11.27 -5.87
CA GLY A 50 -5.12 10.02 -6.61
C GLY A 50 -6.40 9.81 -7.40
N SER A 51 -6.30 9.13 -8.54
CA SER A 51 -7.44 8.79 -9.40
C SER A 51 -8.47 7.90 -8.67
N PHE A 52 -8.01 7.03 -7.78
CA PHE A 52 -8.88 6.10 -7.05
C PHE A 52 -9.89 6.81 -6.15
N PHE A 53 -9.51 7.94 -5.54
CA PHE A 53 -10.41 8.77 -4.73
C PHE A 53 -11.59 9.28 -5.56
N HIS A 54 -11.31 9.80 -6.77
CA HIS A 54 -12.33 10.34 -7.67
C HIS A 54 -13.21 9.26 -8.29
N ILE A 55 -12.62 8.13 -8.72
CA ILE A 55 -13.36 7.02 -9.34
C ILE A 55 -14.31 6.37 -8.33
N SER A 56 -13.85 6.14 -7.09
CA SER A 56 -14.69 5.56 -6.02
C SER A 56 -15.80 6.52 -5.58
N ALA A 57 -15.52 7.82 -5.46
CA ALA A 57 -16.54 8.82 -5.15
C ALA A 57 -17.62 8.89 -6.25
N GLY A 58 -17.22 8.91 -7.53
CA GLY A 58 -18.14 8.95 -8.66
C GLY A 58 -19.00 7.70 -8.79
N THR A 59 -18.41 6.52 -8.59
CA THR A 59 -19.13 5.23 -8.65
C THR A 59 -20.20 5.12 -7.58
N LEU A 60 -19.92 5.61 -6.36
CA LEU A 60 -20.84 5.54 -5.22
C LEU A 60 -21.73 6.78 -5.08
N GLN A 61 -21.68 7.72 -6.04
CA GLN A 61 -22.39 9.01 -6.00
C GLN A 61 -22.19 9.76 -4.67
N MET A 62 -21.00 9.64 -4.09
CA MET A 62 -20.64 10.29 -2.84
C MET A 62 -20.22 11.73 -3.06
N SER A 63 -20.57 12.62 -2.13
CA SER A 63 -19.96 13.95 -2.09
C SER A 63 -18.49 13.85 -1.67
N ILE A 64 -17.66 14.83 -2.06
CA ILE A 64 -16.25 14.90 -1.63
C ILE A 64 -16.15 14.91 -0.09
N LYS A 65 -17.09 15.56 0.60
CA LYS A 65 -17.13 15.59 2.07
C LYS A 65 -17.34 14.20 2.67
N GLU A 66 -18.21 13.39 2.08
CA GLU A 66 -18.42 12.01 2.54
C GLU A 66 -17.21 11.15 2.24
N ARG A 67 -16.63 11.29 1.05
CA ARG A 67 -15.45 10.53 0.64
C ARG A 67 -14.23 10.79 1.53
N LEU A 68 -14.02 12.05 1.97
CA LEU A 68 -12.94 12.41 2.89
C LEU A 68 -13.05 11.72 4.24
N LYS A 69 -14.28 11.45 4.73
CA LYS A 69 -14.49 10.71 5.98
C LYS A 69 -14.09 9.25 5.89
N ILE A 70 -14.03 8.69 4.68
CA ILE A 70 -13.73 7.27 4.43
C ILE A 70 -12.22 7.01 4.38
N ILE A 71 -11.41 8.00 3.99
CA ILE A 71 -9.94 7.90 3.92
C ILE A 71 -9.32 7.23 5.17
N PRO A 72 -9.62 7.64 6.42
CA PRO A 72 -9.01 6.99 7.59
C PRO A 72 -9.34 5.50 7.71
N TYR A 73 -10.54 5.07 7.28
CA TYR A 73 -10.91 3.65 7.28
C TYR A 73 -10.13 2.86 6.24
N GLU A 74 -9.99 3.41 5.02
CA GLU A 74 -9.18 2.78 3.97
C GLU A 74 -7.70 2.69 4.38
N SER A 75 -7.16 3.74 5.01
CA SER A 75 -5.80 3.72 5.54
C SER A 75 -5.62 2.72 6.68
N LEU A 76 -6.62 2.54 7.56
CA LEU A 76 -6.60 1.50 8.59
C LEU A 76 -6.56 0.09 8.00
N ILE A 77 -7.34 -0.16 6.93
CA ILE A 77 -7.31 -1.43 6.20
C ILE A 77 -5.95 -1.63 5.53
N GLY A 78 -5.42 -0.59 4.86
CA GLY A 78 -4.07 -0.65 4.29
C GLY A 78 -2.99 -0.93 5.33
N PHE A 79 -3.11 -0.31 6.51
CA PHE A 79 -2.19 -0.52 7.62
C PHE A 79 -2.29 -1.94 8.19
N SER A 80 -3.50 -2.48 8.36
CA SER A 80 -3.67 -3.86 8.84
C SER A 80 -3.10 -4.86 7.84
N MET A 81 -3.33 -4.67 6.54
CA MET A 81 -2.70 -5.48 5.49
C MET A 81 -1.17 -5.41 5.55
N THR A 82 -0.61 -4.21 5.74
CA THR A 82 0.85 -4.01 5.87
C THR A 82 1.40 -4.73 7.10
N ALA A 83 0.73 -4.62 8.24
CA ALA A 83 1.15 -5.27 9.48
C ALA A 83 1.14 -6.79 9.32
N VAL A 84 0.07 -7.35 8.78
CA VAL A 84 -0.04 -8.80 8.52
C VAL A 84 1.03 -9.25 7.54
N ALA A 85 1.24 -8.54 6.42
CA ALA A 85 2.27 -8.88 5.45
C ALA A 85 3.68 -8.87 6.06
N THR A 86 3.99 -7.86 6.88
CA THR A 86 5.30 -7.74 7.55
C THR A 86 5.52 -8.90 8.53
N ILE A 87 4.49 -9.27 9.31
CA ILE A 87 4.60 -10.37 10.27
C ILE A 87 4.75 -11.71 9.54
N VAL A 88 3.89 -12.00 8.56
CA VAL A 88 3.86 -13.31 7.88
C VAL A 88 5.09 -13.53 7.01
N TYR A 89 5.46 -12.53 6.21
CA TYR A 89 6.53 -12.69 5.20
C TYR A 89 7.89 -12.20 5.70
N GLY A 90 7.93 -11.25 6.63
CA GLY A 90 9.17 -10.72 7.20
C GLY A 90 9.63 -11.47 8.45
N VAL A 91 8.72 -11.76 9.39
CA VAL A 91 9.08 -12.34 10.70
C VAL A 91 8.96 -13.87 10.69
N LEU A 92 7.80 -14.39 10.28
CA LEU A 92 7.55 -15.83 10.25
C LEU A 92 8.23 -16.50 9.04
N GLY A 93 8.63 -15.71 8.04
CA GLY A 93 9.36 -16.19 6.87
C GLY A 93 8.55 -17.16 6.00
N PHE A 94 7.22 -17.07 6.01
CA PHE A 94 6.38 -17.96 5.22
C PHE A 94 6.72 -17.83 3.73
N THR A 95 7.05 -18.95 3.11
CA THR A 95 7.45 -19.07 1.70
C THR A 95 6.46 -19.95 0.95
N PHE A 96 6.24 -19.62 -0.33
CA PHE A 96 5.50 -20.43 -1.28
C PHE A 96 6.43 -21.43 -1.98
#